data_AF-X5WZB4-F1
#
_entry.id   AF-X5WZB4-F1
#
_cell.length_a   1.000
_cell.length_b   1.000
_cell.length_c   1.000
_cell.angle_alpha   90.00
_cell.angle_beta   90.00
_cell.angle_gamma   90.00
#
_symmetry.space_group_name_H-M   'P 1'
#
loop_
_entity.id
_entity.type
_entity.pdbx_description
1 polymer ?
#
loop_
_entity_poly.entity_id
_entity_poly.type
_entity_poly.pdbx_seq_one_letter_code
_entity_poly.pdbx_strand_id
1 'polypeptide(L)'
;MLGLEAWLSLIGPAYFAYIRITVPFVVVWAIICAALWIWNNRPSKRQGRPRSWPASVLFFVVVVACYVAAHTVVYLLVRYLAALWL
;
A
#
# COMPACT_ATOMS: atom_id res chain seq x y z
N MET A 1 -7.30 12.65 -8.44
CA MET A 1 -8.27 12.00 -7.54
C MET A 1 -7.50 11.09 -6.59
N LEU A 2 -7.21 11.56 -5.37
CA LEU A 2 -6.32 10.87 -4.41
C LEU A 2 -7.10 10.14 -3.30
N GLY A 3 -8.43 10.17 -3.33
CA GLY A 3 -9.28 9.70 -2.23
C GLY A 3 -9.65 8.21 -2.33
N LEU A 4 -10.49 7.84 -3.29
CA LEU A 4 -11.17 6.54 -3.30
C LEU A 4 -10.20 5.34 -3.35
N GLU A 5 -9.22 5.37 -4.26
CA GLU A 5 -8.22 4.31 -4.42
C GLU A 5 -7.38 4.10 -3.16
N ALA A 6 -7.05 5.19 -2.46
CA ALA A 6 -6.28 5.13 -1.21
C ALA A 6 -7.12 4.52 -0.08
N TRP A 7 -8.39 4.91 0.03
CA TRP A 7 -9.31 4.31 0.99
C TRP A 7 -9.52 2.82 0.71
N LEU A 8 -9.74 2.43 -0.56
CA LEU A 8 -9.88 1.03 -0.96
C LEU A 8 -8.63 0.20 -0.67
N SER A 9 -7.44 0.77 -0.87
CA SER A 9 -6.18 0.11 -0.51
C SER A 9 -6.10 -0.24 0.98
N LEU A 10 -6.63 0.63 1.85
CA LEU A 10 -6.59 0.46 3.31
C LEU A 10 -7.65 -0.53 3.84
N ILE A 11 -8.64 -0.93 3.03
CA ILE A 11 -9.61 -1.95 3.43
C ILE A 11 -8.95 -3.31 3.59
N GLY A 12 -7.98 -3.65 2.74
CA GLY A 12 -7.22 -4.90 2.81
C GLY A 12 -6.58 -5.16 4.19
N PRO A 13 -5.69 -4.28 4.69
CA PRO A 13 -5.03 -4.48 5.99
C PRO A 13 -6.01 -4.46 7.16
N ALA A 14 -7.08 -3.67 7.10
CA ALA A 14 -8.13 -3.69 8.12
C ALA A 14 -8.87 -5.04 8.15
N TYR A 15 -9.22 -5.58 6.98
CA TYR A 15 -9.83 -6.89 6.85
C TYR A 15 -8.90 -8.00 7.35
N PHE A 16 -7.62 -7.98 6.97
CA PHE A 16 -6.64 -8.98 7.44
C PHE A 16 -6.45 -8.95 8.96
N ALA A 17 -6.49 -7.76 9.58
CA ALA A 17 -6.44 -7.62 11.03
C ALA A 17 -7.66 -8.27 11.70
N TYR A 18 -8.86 -8.05 11.15
CA TYR A 18 -10.11 -8.64 11.64
C TYR A 18 -10.09 -10.17 11.61
N ILE A 19 -9.68 -10.77 10.48
CA ILE A 19 -9.59 -12.23 10.34
C ILE A 19 -8.32 -12.86 10.93
N ARG A 20 -7.50 -12.07 11.64
CA ARG A 20 -6.23 -12.48 12.28
C ARG A 20 -5.22 -13.11 11.31
N ILE A 21 -5.23 -12.70 10.04
CA ILE A 21 -4.21 -13.13 9.06
C ILE A 21 -2.87 -12.45 9.37
N THR A 22 -1.80 -13.19 9.07
CA THR A 22 -0.41 -12.86 9.37
C THR A 22 0.11 -11.66 8.57
N VAL A 23 0.98 -10.86 9.21
CA VAL A 23 1.72 -9.71 8.64
C VAL A 23 2.26 -9.88 7.21
N PRO A 24 2.80 -11.04 6.74
CA PRO A 24 3.25 -11.20 5.35
C PRO A 24 2.17 -10.90 4.30
N PHE A 25 0.89 -11.18 4.56
CA PHE A 25 -0.19 -10.86 3.61
C PHE A 25 -0.43 -9.36 3.47
N VAL A 26 -0.23 -8.60 4.55
CA VAL A 26 -0.30 -7.13 4.54
C VAL A 26 0.81 -6.55 3.66
N VAL A 27 2.01 -7.14 3.72
CA VAL A 27 3.16 -6.73 2.89
C VAL A 27 2.91 -7.03 1.42
N VAL A 28 2.43 -8.24 1.10
CA VAL A 28 2.08 -8.62 -0.29
C VAL A 28 1.00 -7.69 -0.85
N TRP A 29 -0.04 -7.40 -0.07
CA TRP A 29 -1.09 -6.46 -0.46
C TRP A 29 -0.54 -5.05 -0.73
N ALA A 30 0.31 -4.53 0.17
CA ALA A 30 0.96 -3.23 0.00
C ALA A 30 1.81 -3.16 -1.29
N ILE A 31 2.52 -4.24 -1.63
CA ILE A 31 3.30 -4.32 -2.88
C ILE A 31 2.38 -4.26 -4.10
N ILE A 32 1.26 -5.00 -4.09
CA ILE A 32 0.27 -4.99 -5.18
C ILE A 32 -0.31 -3.58 -5.36
N CYS A 33 -0.72 -2.93 -4.27
CA CYS A 33 -1.27 -1.57 -4.31
C CYS A 33 -0.24 -0.54 -4.81
N ALA A 34 1.02 -0.65 -4.40
CA ALA A 34 2.10 0.18 -4.91
C ALA A 34 2.33 -0.02 -6.42
N ALA A 35 2.33 -1.27 -6.88
CA ALA A 35 2.47 -1.60 -8.30
C ALA A 35 1.32 -1.04 -9.14
N LEU A 36 0.07 -1.20 -8.67
CA LEU A 36 -1.11 -0.63 -9.32
C LEU A 36 -1.08 0.89 -9.36
N TRP A 37 -0.68 1.54 -8.27
CA TRP A 37 -0.55 3.00 -8.21
C TRP A 37 0.51 3.50 -9.21
N ILE A 38 1.67 2.86 -9.28
CA ILE A 38 2.73 3.22 -10.23
C ILE A 38 2.27 2.99 -11.66
N TRP A 39 1.55 1.89 -11.94
CA TRP A 39 0.97 1.61 -13.25
C TRP A 39 -0.07 2.67 -13.66
N ASN A 40 -0.89 3.12 -12.71
CA ASN A 40 -1.88 4.16 -12.97
C ASN A 40 -1.24 5.55 -13.20
N ASN A 41 -0.13 5.83 -12.51
CA ASN A 41 0.60 7.10 -12.59
C ASN A 41 1.80 7.07 -13.55
N ARG A 42 1.90 6.04 -14.41
CA ARG A 42 3.06 5.82 -15.28
C ARG A 42 3.34 7.04 -16.17
N PRO A 43 4.60 7.49 -16.34
CA PRO A 43 4.94 8.66 -17.15
C PRO A 43 4.43 8.59 -18.59
N SER A 44 4.39 7.38 -19.17
CA SER A 44 3.86 7.14 -20.52
C SER A 44 2.39 7.55 -20.70
N LYS A 45 1.58 7.45 -19.64
CA LYS A 45 0.16 7.89 -19.65
C LYS A 45 0.02 9.39 -19.47
N ARG A 46 1.06 10.06 -18.96
CA ARG A 46 1.04 11.48 -18.55
C ARG A 46 1.97 12.36 -19.38
N GLN A 47 2.51 11.83 -20.49
CA GLN A 47 3.51 12.50 -21.33
C GLN A 47 4.72 13.05 -20.52
N GLY A 48 5.02 12.42 -19.38
CA GLY A 48 6.11 12.83 -18.51
C GLY A 48 7.45 12.32 -19.01
N ARG A 49 8.54 13.02 -18.65
CA ARG A 49 9.90 12.58 -18.98
C ARG A 49 10.14 11.17 -18.42
N PRO A 50 10.62 10.21 -19.23
CA PRO A 50 10.93 8.87 -18.74
C PRO A 50 12.04 8.94 -17.68
N ARG A 51 11.88 8.19 -16.59
CA ARG A 51 12.94 7.99 -15.59
C ARG A 51 13.93 6.96 -16.11
N SER A 52 15.20 7.12 -15.70
CA SER A 52 16.19 6.06 -15.87
C SER A 52 15.74 4.80 -15.11
N TRP A 53 16.24 3.64 -15.54
CA TRP A 53 15.96 2.37 -14.87
C TRP A 53 16.28 2.40 -13.36
N PRO A 54 17.47 2.84 -12.90
CA PRO A 54 17.77 2.88 -11.45
C PRO A 54 16.87 3.85 -10.69
N ALA A 55 16.54 5.01 -11.27
CA ALA A 55 15.61 5.96 -10.64
C ALA A 55 14.19 5.40 -10.53
N SER A 56 13.77 4.56 -11.48
CA SER A 56 12.46 3.88 -11.44
C SER A 56 12.40 2.81 -10.35
N VAL A 57 13.48 2.04 -10.18
CA VAL A 57 13.60 1.04 -9.09
C VAL A 57 13.59 1.73 -7.73
N LEU A 58 14.41 2.76 -7.53
CA LEU A 58 14.44 3.52 -6.27
C LEU A 58 13.07 4.09 -5.93
N PHE A 59 12.40 4.71 -6.91
CA PHE A 59 11.06 5.23 -6.75
C PHE A 59 10.06 4.14 -6.37
N PHE A 60 10.14 2.97 -7.01
CA PHE A 60 9.28 1.82 -6.67
C PHE A 60 9.50 1.35 -5.23
N VAL A 61 10.77 1.18 -4.81
CA VAL A 61 11.11 0.76 -3.44
C VAL A 61 10.56 1.74 -2.40
N VAL A 62 10.72 3.05 -2.63
CA VAL A 62 10.21 4.08 -1.72
C VAL A 62 8.68 4.01 -1.61
N VAL A 63 7.98 3.90 -2.75
CA VAL A 63 6.52 3.80 -2.75
C VAL A 63 6.06 2.53 -2.02
N VAL A 64 6.68 1.39 -2.29
CA VAL A 64 6.38 0.13 -1.59
C VAL A 64 6.59 0.27 -0.09
N ALA A 65 7.72 0.86 0.34
CA ALA A 65 8.01 1.06 1.75
C ALA A 65 6.95 1.95 2.43
N CYS A 66 6.52 3.03 1.78
CA CYS A 66 5.44 3.88 2.29
C CYS A 66 4.11 3.14 2.40
N TYR A 67 3.76 2.34 1.38
CA TYR A 67 2.54 1.51 1.41
C TYR A 67 2.61 0.50 2.56
N VAL A 68 3.72 -0.23 2.72
CA VAL A 68 3.90 -1.20 3.81
C VAL A 68 3.75 -0.50 5.16
N ALA A 69 4.44 0.62 5.38
CA ALA A 69 4.34 1.37 6.63
C ALA A 69 2.89 1.78 6.96
N ALA A 70 2.19 2.40 6.00
CA ALA A 70 0.80 2.80 6.18
C ALA A 70 -0.13 1.60 6.48
N HIS A 71 0.05 0.50 5.75
CA HIS A 71 -0.77 -0.69 5.90
C HIS A 71 -0.50 -1.41 7.22
N THR A 72 0.76 -1.46 7.67
CA THR A 72 1.14 -2.00 8.99
C THR A 72 0.58 -1.15 10.12
N VAL A 73 0.62 0.18 10.03
CA VAL A 73 0.02 1.07 11.03
C VAL A 73 -1.49 0.81 11.16
N VAL A 74 -2.20 0.73 10.03
CA VAL A 74 -3.64 0.42 10.04
C VAL A 74 -3.92 -0.98 10.59
N TYR A 75 -3.15 -1.99 10.18
CA TYR A 75 -3.29 -3.35 10.69
C TYR A 75 -3.13 -3.40 12.22
N LEU A 76 -2.07 -2.78 12.75
CA LEU A 76 -1.81 -2.75 14.19
C LEU A 76 -2.87 -1.94 14.95
N LEU A 77 -3.30 -0.81 14.39
CA LEU A 77 -4.36 0.02 14.98
C LEU A 77 -5.67 -0.76 15.11
N VAL A 78 -6.12 -1.42 14.04
CA VAL A 78 -7.34 -2.24 14.06
C VAL A 78 -7.21 -3.38 15.05
N ARG A 79 -6.05 -4.05 15.08
CA ARG A 79 -5.79 -5.15 16.02
C ARG A 79 -5.81 -4.68 17.47
N TYR A 80 -5.24 -3.51 17.75
CA TYR A 80 -5.23 -2.90 19.08
C TYR A 80 -6.65 -2.51 19.53
N LEU A 81 -7.41 -1.85 18.66
CA LEU A 81 -8.80 -1.49 18.96
C LEU A 81 -9.70 -2.72 19.16
N ALA A 82 -9.54 -3.76 18.35
CA ALA A 82 -10.26 -5.01 18.50
C ALA A 82 -9.94 -5.71 19.83
N ALA A 83 -8.69 -5.61 20.31
CA ALA A 83 -8.29 -6.15 21.61
C ALA A 83 -8.85 -5.35 22.79
N LEU A 84 -9.07 -4.04 22.64
CA LEU A 84 -9.70 -3.21 23.68
C LEU A 84 -11.22 -3.42 23.80
N TRP A 85 -11.86 -4.00 22.78
CA TRP A 85 -13.30 -4.24 22.75
C TRP A 85 -13.69 -5.61 23.34
N LEU A 86 -12.74 -6.53 23.48
CA LEU A 86 -12.90 -7.86 24.10
C LEU A 86 -12.60 -7.81 25.59
#